data_AF-A0A8T0YYY1-F1
#
_entry.id   AF-A0A8T0YYY1-F1
#
_cell.length_a   1.000
_cell.length_b   1.000
_cell.length_c   1.000
_cell.angle_alpha   90.00
_cell.angle_beta   90.00
_cell.angle_gamma   90.00
#
_symmetry.space_group_name_H-M   'P 1'
#
loop_
_entity.id
_entity.type
_entity.pdbx_description
1 polymer ?
#
loop_
_entity_poly.entity_id
_entity_poly.type
_entity_poly.pdbx_seq_one_letter_code
_entity_poly.pdbx_strand_id
1 'polypeptide(L)'
;MRRIFSVEENPEIELTHVRAVFEKHQRIIRRLYTPFRANIKHAMSLDDLWHVAKILRLPREIHVLPVLRDEELVANGYEQLFSSEDLAELFLQLCNEQFQPQIVSLSARVEYFVTHHLPIALQNQSLLRAMMHRSDVKLAINSHSQTIRIIFRRYCAKERELMMPASGSAKVKPRHTGHGINKYMRMVDWQAFVQDYHLIRARFSMDQALNVFRNVQEAPPGSDEQLELIYSEFCEALVAMATFYFPDPFIKTATKLTQFLRRYLPLSPEDT
;
A
#
# COMPACT_ATOMS: atom_id res chain seq x y z
N MET A 1 10.94 0.85 -22.13
CA MET A 1 12.42 0.71 -22.24
C MET A 1 13.24 1.84 -22.90
N ARG A 2 13.15 2.19 -24.21
CA ARG A 2 14.10 3.15 -24.86
C ARG A 2 14.21 4.53 -24.18
N ARG A 3 13.14 5.01 -23.55
CA ARG A 3 13.09 6.30 -22.83
C ARG A 3 13.75 6.27 -21.44
N ILE A 4 13.98 5.08 -20.88
CA ILE A 4 14.60 4.93 -19.55
C ILE A 4 16.12 5.04 -19.66
N PHE A 5 16.68 4.51 -20.74
CA PHE A 5 18.10 4.56 -21.04
C PHE A 5 18.50 5.82 -21.82
N SER A 6 17.55 6.71 -22.17
CA SER A 6 17.86 7.91 -22.96
C SER A 6 18.68 8.96 -22.21
N VAL A 7 18.86 8.79 -20.91
CA VAL A 7 19.72 9.63 -20.06
C VAL A 7 21.15 9.10 -19.97
N GLU A 8 21.43 7.93 -20.56
CA GLU A 8 22.72 7.27 -20.53
C GLU A 8 23.53 7.61 -21.79
N GLU A 9 24.85 7.81 -21.65
CA GLU A 9 25.73 8.15 -22.77
C GLU A 9 25.77 7.03 -23.84
N ASN A 10 25.70 5.76 -23.40
CA ASN A 10 25.62 4.60 -24.29
C ASN A 10 24.51 3.62 -23.86
N PRO A 11 23.28 3.81 -24.37
CA PRO A 11 22.11 3.03 -23.97
C PRO A 11 22.23 1.51 -24.17
N GLU A 12 22.89 1.05 -25.25
CA GLU A 12 22.98 -0.37 -25.60
C GLU A 12 23.96 -1.12 -24.69
N ILE A 13 25.11 -0.49 -24.39
CA ILE A 13 26.06 -1.03 -23.41
C ILE A 13 25.38 -1.07 -22.03
N GLU A 14 24.68 -0.01 -21.66
CA GLU A 14 24.05 0.08 -20.36
C GLU A 14 22.92 -0.94 -20.17
N LEU A 15 22.16 -1.24 -21.22
CA LEU A 15 21.19 -2.34 -21.22
C LEU A 15 21.85 -3.69 -20.92
N THR A 16 23.04 -3.92 -21.48
CA THR A 16 23.82 -5.15 -21.24
C THR A 16 24.28 -5.23 -19.78
N HIS A 17 24.77 -4.13 -19.21
CA HIS A 17 25.16 -4.06 -17.81
C HIS A 17 23.98 -4.28 -16.86
N VAL A 18 22.84 -3.64 -17.13
CA VAL A 18 21.61 -3.82 -16.33
C VAL A 18 21.16 -5.27 -16.34
N ARG A 19 21.19 -5.96 -17.49
CA ARG A 19 20.89 -7.40 -17.56
C ARG A 19 21.83 -8.22 -16.70
N ALA A 20 23.13 -7.96 -16.75
CA ALA A 20 24.12 -8.65 -15.93
C ALA A 20 23.83 -8.47 -14.43
N VAL A 21 23.41 -7.28 -13.99
CA VAL A 21 23.01 -7.01 -12.60
C VAL A 21 21.76 -7.81 -12.23
N PHE A 22 20.72 -7.84 -13.08
CA PHE A 22 19.53 -8.65 -12.84
C PHE A 22 19.82 -10.14 -12.75
N GLU A 23 20.72 -10.67 -13.58
CA GLU A 23 21.16 -12.07 -13.55
C GLU A 23 21.94 -12.38 -12.28
N LYS A 24 22.94 -11.54 -11.95
CA LYS A 24 23.74 -11.65 -10.73
C LYS A 24 22.88 -11.68 -9.47
N HIS A 25 21.85 -10.83 -9.42
CA HIS A 25 20.97 -10.68 -8.26
C HIS A 25 19.59 -11.34 -8.42
N GLN A 26 19.44 -12.27 -9.36
CA GLN A 26 18.15 -12.87 -9.68
C GLN A 26 17.45 -13.49 -8.46
N ARG A 27 18.21 -14.12 -7.56
CA ARG A 27 17.66 -14.76 -6.36
C ARG A 27 16.98 -13.78 -5.43
N ILE A 28 17.58 -12.61 -5.18
CA ILE A 28 17.01 -11.62 -4.27
C ILE A 28 15.84 -10.87 -4.92
N ILE A 29 15.94 -10.59 -6.22
CA ILE A 29 14.88 -9.92 -6.99
C ILE A 29 13.64 -10.82 -7.08
N ARG A 30 13.81 -12.13 -7.31
CA ARG A 30 12.69 -13.10 -7.31
C ARG A 30 11.97 -13.20 -5.98
N ARG A 31 12.57 -12.79 -4.86
CA ARG A 31 11.88 -12.78 -3.55
C ARG A 31 10.83 -11.69 -3.44
N LEU A 32 10.87 -10.68 -4.31
CA LEU A 32 9.79 -9.70 -4.42
C LEU A 32 8.56 -10.27 -5.09
N TYR A 33 8.73 -11.32 -5.91
CA TYR A 33 7.60 -11.84 -6.64
C TYR A 33 6.59 -12.44 -5.67
N THR A 34 5.30 -12.22 -5.94
CA THR A 34 4.21 -12.94 -5.31
C THR A 34 4.58 -14.41 -5.28
N PRO A 35 4.53 -15.08 -4.10
CA PRO A 35 4.95 -16.47 -3.98
C PRO A 35 4.29 -17.30 -5.08
N PHE A 36 5.11 -17.97 -5.89
CA PHE A 36 4.62 -18.73 -7.03
C PHE A 36 3.53 -19.72 -6.58
N ARG A 37 2.32 -19.54 -7.10
CA ARG A 37 1.24 -20.52 -7.02
C ARG A 37 0.91 -20.93 -8.45
N ALA A 38 0.46 -22.17 -8.63
CA ALA A 38 0.20 -22.77 -9.95
C ALA A 38 -0.68 -21.92 -10.89
N ASN A 39 -1.46 -20.98 -10.35
CA ASN A 39 -2.39 -20.12 -11.11
C ASN A 39 -1.98 -18.64 -11.19
N ILE A 40 -0.81 -18.24 -10.67
CA ILE A 40 -0.36 -16.85 -10.66
C ILE A 40 0.51 -16.57 -11.90
N LYS A 41 0.04 -15.68 -12.78
CA LYS A 41 0.74 -15.24 -14.00
C LYS A 41 1.42 -13.86 -13.86
N HIS A 42 1.38 -13.27 -12.68
CA HIS A 42 1.94 -11.94 -12.42
C HIS A 42 3.10 -12.02 -11.43
N ALA A 43 3.99 -11.04 -11.48
CA ALA A 43 5.11 -10.91 -10.56
C ALA A 43 4.72 -10.22 -9.27
N MET A 44 3.94 -9.13 -9.30
CA MET A 44 3.61 -8.34 -8.11
C MET A 44 2.33 -7.53 -8.34
N SER A 45 1.58 -7.19 -7.28
CA SER A 45 0.48 -6.21 -7.37
C SER A 45 0.98 -4.77 -7.14
N LEU A 46 0.24 -3.76 -7.60
CA LEU A 46 0.56 -2.35 -7.32
C LEU A 46 0.58 -2.04 -5.82
N ASP A 47 -0.32 -2.64 -5.06
CA ASP A 47 -0.39 -2.46 -3.62
C ASP A 47 0.86 -3.04 -2.92
N ASP A 48 1.34 -4.22 -3.35
CA ASP A 48 2.58 -4.81 -2.82
C ASP A 48 3.80 -3.96 -3.17
N LEU A 49 3.83 -3.39 -4.39
CA LEU A 49 4.91 -2.49 -4.82
C LEU A 49 4.92 -1.19 -4.00
N TRP A 50 3.74 -0.63 -3.75
CA TRP A 50 3.60 0.54 -2.89
C TRP A 50 4.06 0.22 -1.46
N HIS A 51 3.67 -0.95 -0.93
CA HIS A 51 4.14 -1.36 0.39
C HIS A 51 5.67 -1.43 0.46
N VAL A 52 6.30 -2.08 -0.52
CA VAL A 52 7.77 -2.15 -0.62
C VAL A 52 8.37 -0.75 -0.66
N ALA A 53 7.86 0.13 -1.50
CA ALA A 53 8.33 1.51 -1.59
C ALA A 53 8.23 2.26 -0.24
N LYS A 54 7.14 2.06 0.52
CA LYS A 54 6.98 2.65 1.86
C LYS A 54 7.98 2.07 2.87
N ILE A 55 8.25 0.76 2.88
CA ILE A 55 9.27 0.15 3.76
C ILE A 55 10.65 0.73 3.46
N LEU A 56 10.98 0.88 2.18
CA LEU A 56 12.29 1.34 1.75
C LEU A 56 12.57 2.79 2.16
N ARG A 57 11.54 3.55 2.57
CA ARG A 57 11.63 4.95 3.01
C ARG A 57 12.51 5.76 2.05
N LEU A 58 12.25 5.59 0.77
CA LEU A 58 13.07 6.19 -0.27
C LEU A 58 13.07 7.72 -0.11
N PRO A 59 14.22 8.38 -0.32
CA PRO A 59 14.44 9.76 0.09
C PRO A 59 13.62 10.78 -0.71
N ARG A 60 13.05 10.37 -1.85
CA ARG A 60 12.27 11.24 -2.73
C ARG A 60 10.89 10.68 -2.96
N GLU A 61 9.93 11.58 -3.18
CA GLU A 61 8.61 11.21 -3.67
C GLU A 61 8.72 10.38 -4.96
N ILE A 62 8.00 9.26 -4.98
CA ILE A 62 8.01 8.31 -6.08
C ILE A 62 6.85 8.69 -7.01
N HIS A 63 7.19 9.26 -8.15
CA HIS A 63 6.21 9.85 -9.06
C HIS A 63 5.62 8.80 -9.99
N VAL A 64 6.37 7.75 -10.30
CA VAL A 64 5.91 6.67 -11.15
C VAL A 64 4.70 5.92 -10.57
N LEU A 65 4.67 5.64 -9.26
CA LEU A 65 3.62 4.78 -8.67
C LEU A 65 2.21 5.36 -8.79
N PRO A 66 1.96 6.66 -8.50
CA PRO A 66 0.64 7.26 -8.71
C PRO A 66 0.18 7.27 -10.18
N VAL A 67 1.10 7.37 -11.14
CA VAL A 67 0.80 7.43 -12.59
C VAL A 67 0.37 6.08 -13.13
N LEU A 68 0.90 4.99 -12.59
CA LEU A 68 0.54 3.64 -13.01
C LEU A 68 -0.86 3.24 -12.60
N ARG A 69 -1.41 3.88 -11.57
CA ARG A 69 -2.69 3.48 -10.97
C ARG A 69 -3.83 3.65 -11.96
N ASP A 70 -4.41 2.55 -12.38
CA ASP A 70 -5.65 2.55 -13.16
C ASP A 70 -6.84 2.81 -12.22
N GLU A 71 -7.34 4.06 -12.26
CA GLU A 71 -8.43 4.50 -11.40
C GLU A 71 -9.75 3.77 -11.69
N GLU A 72 -10.00 3.28 -12.91
CA GLU A 72 -11.21 2.51 -13.23
C GLU A 72 -11.10 1.08 -12.68
N LEU A 73 -9.93 0.47 -12.84
CA LEU A 73 -9.63 -0.86 -12.31
C LEU A 73 -9.71 -0.85 -10.78
N VAL A 74 -9.19 0.19 -10.14
CA VAL A 74 -9.27 0.44 -8.69
C VAL A 74 -10.69 0.85 -8.25
N ALA A 75 -11.43 1.59 -9.08
CA ALA A 75 -12.83 1.95 -8.80
C ALA A 75 -13.70 0.69 -8.69
N ASN A 76 -13.44 -0.28 -9.57
CA ASN A 76 -14.03 -1.61 -9.58
C ASN A 76 -13.29 -2.60 -8.65
N GLY A 77 -12.22 -2.10 -8.01
CA GLY A 77 -11.27 -2.72 -7.08
C GLY A 77 -10.77 -4.10 -7.45
N TYR A 78 -10.50 -4.25 -8.73
CA TYR A 78 -9.52 -5.22 -9.14
C TYR A 78 -8.14 -4.82 -8.59
N GLU A 79 -7.30 -5.80 -8.28
CA GLU A 79 -5.89 -5.56 -8.01
C GLU A 79 -5.20 -5.29 -9.36
N GLN A 80 -4.40 -4.24 -9.44
CA GLN A 80 -3.55 -4.01 -10.61
C GLN A 80 -2.32 -4.91 -10.49
N LEU A 81 -2.13 -5.79 -11.47
CA LEU A 81 -1.11 -6.84 -11.44
C LEU A 81 -0.05 -6.55 -12.50
N PHE A 82 1.21 -6.67 -12.13
CA PHE A 82 2.36 -6.44 -13.01
C PHE A 82 2.98 -7.77 -13.44
N SER A 83 3.30 -7.89 -14.73
CA SER A 83 4.16 -8.97 -15.21
C SER A 83 5.60 -8.80 -14.68
N SER A 84 6.45 -9.80 -14.89
CA SER A 84 7.88 -9.67 -14.57
C SER A 84 8.57 -8.60 -15.42
N GLU A 85 8.10 -8.37 -16.64
CA GLU A 85 8.64 -7.36 -17.56
C GLU A 85 8.24 -5.95 -17.09
N ASP A 86 6.96 -5.75 -16.74
CA ASP A 86 6.48 -4.49 -16.20
C ASP A 86 7.25 -4.15 -14.91
N LEU A 87 7.39 -5.12 -14.00
CA LEU A 87 8.10 -4.91 -12.74
C LEU A 87 9.57 -4.56 -12.96
N ALA A 88 10.24 -5.16 -13.96
CA ALA A 88 11.61 -4.78 -14.30
C ALA A 88 11.69 -3.35 -14.83
N GLU A 89 10.75 -2.93 -15.69
CA GLU A 89 10.70 -1.55 -16.20
C GLU A 89 10.46 -0.54 -15.05
N LEU A 90 9.56 -0.85 -14.13
CA LEU A 90 9.28 -0.03 -12.94
C LEU A 90 10.49 0.09 -12.01
N PHE A 91 11.23 -1.01 -11.84
CA PHE A 91 12.46 -1.00 -11.07
C PHE A 91 13.49 -0.02 -11.61
N LEU A 92 13.66 0.00 -12.94
CA LEU A 92 14.60 0.92 -13.58
C LEU A 92 14.15 2.38 -13.44
N GLN A 93 12.85 2.64 -13.60
CA GLN A 93 12.28 3.98 -13.40
C GLN A 93 12.47 4.46 -11.95
N LEU A 94 12.19 3.61 -10.97
CA LEU A 94 12.41 3.89 -9.56
C LEU A 94 13.89 4.20 -9.27
N CYS A 95 14.81 3.41 -9.80
CA CYS A 95 16.25 3.63 -9.61
C CYS A 95 16.70 4.97 -10.21
N ASN A 96 16.14 5.39 -11.34
CA ASN A 96 16.39 6.70 -11.92
C ASN A 96 15.86 7.82 -11.03
N GLU A 97 14.59 7.77 -10.65
CA GLU A 97 13.97 8.82 -9.82
C GLU A 97 14.73 9.03 -8.50
N GLN A 98 15.17 7.93 -7.87
CA GLN A 98 15.77 7.96 -6.55
C GLN A 98 17.27 8.28 -6.56
N PHE A 99 18.04 7.69 -7.48
CA PHE A 99 19.50 7.67 -7.38
C PHE A 99 20.22 8.39 -8.52
N GLN A 100 19.53 8.82 -9.58
CA GLN A 100 20.19 9.47 -10.73
C GLN A 100 21.10 10.64 -10.33
N PRO A 101 20.75 11.53 -9.37
CA PRO A 101 21.63 12.65 -9.04
C PRO A 101 22.88 12.28 -8.24
N GLN A 102 23.00 11.03 -7.77
CA GLN A 102 24.11 10.57 -6.94
C GLN A 102 24.95 9.51 -7.64
N ILE A 103 24.35 8.73 -8.56
CA ILE A 103 24.98 7.60 -9.22
C ILE A 103 24.80 7.74 -10.73
N VAL A 104 25.93 7.80 -11.44
CA VAL A 104 25.98 8.20 -12.86
C VAL A 104 25.38 7.16 -13.80
N SER A 105 25.62 5.86 -13.62
CA SER A 105 25.08 4.83 -14.54
C SER A 105 23.88 4.10 -13.96
N LEU A 106 22.90 3.75 -14.80
CA LEU A 106 21.68 3.05 -14.37
C LEU A 106 21.98 1.68 -13.74
N SER A 107 22.89 0.90 -14.30
CA SER A 107 23.36 -0.39 -13.79
C SER A 107 23.91 -0.26 -12.36
N ALA A 108 24.69 0.78 -12.08
CA ALA A 108 25.16 1.06 -10.73
C ALA A 108 24.02 1.50 -9.79
N ARG A 109 23.04 2.29 -10.28
CA ARG A 109 21.83 2.64 -9.50
C ARG A 109 21.04 1.38 -9.12
N VAL A 110 20.85 0.46 -10.07
CA VAL A 110 20.14 -0.81 -9.86
C VAL A 110 20.91 -1.70 -8.90
N GLU A 111 22.22 -1.85 -9.09
CA GLU A 111 23.05 -2.65 -8.19
C GLU A 111 23.02 -2.08 -6.77
N TYR A 112 23.14 -0.77 -6.62
CA TYR A 112 23.01 -0.07 -5.33
C TYR A 112 21.66 -0.34 -4.66
N PHE A 113 20.55 -0.17 -5.40
CA PHE A 113 19.21 -0.46 -4.90
C PHE A 113 19.06 -1.91 -4.42
N VAL A 114 19.50 -2.86 -5.25
CA VAL A 114 19.35 -4.30 -4.97
C VAL A 114 20.21 -4.75 -3.79
N THR A 115 21.36 -4.11 -3.57
CA THR A 115 22.29 -4.49 -2.49
C THR A 115 21.99 -3.79 -1.17
N HIS A 116 21.56 -2.53 -1.20
CA HIS A 116 21.42 -1.71 0.02
C HIS A 116 19.97 -1.54 0.46
N HIS A 117 19.03 -1.47 -0.48
CA HIS A 117 17.62 -1.19 -0.18
C HIS A 117 16.79 -2.47 -0.16
N LEU A 118 16.88 -3.29 -1.20
CA LEU A 118 16.03 -4.47 -1.34
C LEU A 118 16.08 -5.46 -0.15
N PRO A 119 17.23 -5.73 0.49
CA PRO A 119 17.25 -6.61 1.66
C PRO A 119 16.37 -6.11 2.81
N ILE A 120 16.23 -4.79 2.99
CA ILE A 120 15.42 -4.18 4.06
C ILE A 120 13.93 -4.52 3.84
N ALA A 121 13.45 -4.35 2.60
CA ALA A 121 12.08 -4.73 2.25
C ALA A 121 11.80 -6.22 2.43
N LEU A 122 12.83 -7.07 2.31
CA LEU A 122 12.70 -8.52 2.44
C LEU A 122 12.83 -9.06 3.87
N GLN A 123 13.38 -8.27 4.81
CA GLN A 123 13.54 -8.64 6.21
C GLN A 123 12.29 -8.32 7.05
N ASN A 124 11.56 -7.25 6.70
CA ASN A 124 10.34 -6.86 7.38
C ASN A 124 9.10 -7.55 6.80
N GLN A 125 8.96 -8.86 7.02
CA GLN A 125 7.75 -9.57 6.61
C GLN A 125 6.70 -9.51 7.73
N SER A 126 5.69 -8.66 7.57
CA SER A 126 4.53 -8.58 8.47
C SER A 126 3.79 -9.93 8.56
N LEU A 127 3.63 -10.45 9.79
CA LEU A 127 2.81 -11.64 10.05
C LEU A 127 1.35 -11.44 9.62
N LEU A 128 0.82 -10.21 9.77
CA LEU A 128 -0.53 -9.85 9.32
C LEU A 128 -0.65 -9.97 7.80
N ARG A 129 0.38 -9.53 7.07
CA ARG A 129 0.41 -9.66 5.60
C ARG A 129 0.47 -11.12 5.17
N ALA A 130 1.28 -11.95 5.83
CA ALA A 130 1.28 -13.39 5.58
C ALA A 130 -0.11 -14.02 5.79
N MET A 131 -0.85 -13.59 6.82
CA MET A 131 -2.22 -14.04 7.07
C MET A 131 -3.20 -13.56 5.99
N MET A 132 -3.07 -12.34 5.50
CA MET A 132 -3.88 -11.76 4.43
C MET A 132 -3.74 -12.50 3.10
N HIS A 133 -2.55 -13.01 2.77
CA HIS A 133 -2.34 -13.79 1.54
C HIS A 133 -2.89 -15.23 1.62
N ARG A 134 -3.49 -15.65 2.74
CA ARG A 134 -4.21 -16.92 2.80
C ARG A 134 -5.47 -16.84 1.93
N SER A 135 -5.74 -17.91 1.18
CA SER A 135 -6.85 -17.91 0.20
C SER A 135 -8.21 -17.74 0.86
N ASP A 136 -8.41 -18.32 2.04
CA ASP A 136 -9.64 -18.19 2.82
C ASP A 136 -9.88 -16.73 3.29
N VAL A 137 -8.82 -16.04 3.71
CA VAL A 137 -8.89 -14.62 4.11
C VAL A 137 -9.14 -13.72 2.90
N LYS A 138 -8.42 -13.92 1.79
CA LYS A 138 -8.67 -13.19 0.53
C LYS A 138 -10.12 -13.35 0.05
N LEU A 139 -10.68 -14.56 0.12
CA LEU A 139 -12.08 -14.80 -0.22
C LEU A 139 -13.03 -14.02 0.71
N ALA A 140 -12.79 -14.01 2.01
CA ALA A 140 -13.62 -13.26 2.96
C ALA A 140 -13.59 -11.74 2.69
N ILE A 141 -12.43 -11.18 2.35
CA ILE A 141 -12.28 -9.78 1.93
C ILE A 141 -13.04 -9.53 0.63
N ASN A 142 -12.84 -10.37 -0.37
CA ASN A 142 -13.49 -10.23 -1.68
C ASN A 142 -15.01 -10.27 -1.57
N SER A 143 -15.56 -11.16 -0.73
CA SER A 143 -17.01 -11.25 -0.48
C SER A 143 -17.61 -9.98 0.16
N HIS A 144 -16.80 -9.11 0.77
CA HIS A 144 -17.23 -7.85 1.37
C HIS A 144 -16.54 -6.63 0.74
N SER A 145 -15.88 -6.82 -0.42
CA SER A 145 -14.98 -5.83 -1.03
C SER A 145 -15.69 -4.51 -1.31
N GLN A 146 -16.93 -4.56 -1.78
CA GLN A 146 -17.74 -3.36 -2.02
C GLN A 146 -17.92 -2.53 -0.76
N THR A 147 -18.35 -3.14 0.35
CA THR A 147 -18.53 -2.47 1.64
C THR A 147 -17.21 -1.87 2.14
N ILE A 148 -16.14 -2.66 2.15
CA ILE A 148 -14.82 -2.23 2.62
C ILE A 148 -14.33 -1.03 1.80
N ARG A 149 -14.52 -1.02 0.48
CA ARG A 149 -14.14 0.10 -0.39
C ARG A 149 -14.96 1.35 -0.12
N ILE A 150 -16.28 1.22 0.06
CA ILE A 150 -17.15 2.36 0.36
C ILE A 150 -16.69 3.02 1.67
N ILE A 151 -16.40 2.22 2.70
CA ILE A 151 -15.88 2.71 3.98
C ILE A 151 -14.53 3.37 3.77
N PHE A 152 -13.56 2.69 3.15
CA PHE A 152 -12.23 3.25 2.92
C PHE A 152 -12.31 4.61 2.20
N ARG A 153 -13.07 4.67 1.11
CA ARG A 153 -13.29 5.92 0.36
C ARG A 153 -13.95 7.00 1.20
N ARG A 154 -14.96 6.68 2.02
CA ARG A 154 -15.64 7.66 2.88
C ARG A 154 -14.67 8.40 3.80
N TYR A 155 -13.67 7.69 4.33
CA TYR A 155 -12.71 8.26 5.27
C TYR A 155 -11.48 8.84 4.58
N CYS A 156 -11.11 8.36 3.39
CA CYS A 156 -10.09 9.05 2.59
C CYS A 156 -10.64 10.36 2.00
N ALA A 157 -11.93 10.40 1.62
CA ALA A 157 -12.58 11.49 0.87
C ALA A 157 -12.71 12.83 1.63
N LYS A 158 -12.36 12.91 2.92
CA LYS A 158 -12.60 14.12 3.71
C LYS A 158 -11.36 15.04 3.75
N GLU A 159 -11.30 15.96 2.80
CA GLU A 159 -11.13 17.35 3.23
C GLU A 159 -12.34 17.67 4.12
N ARG A 160 -12.15 17.79 5.44
CA ARG A 160 -13.16 18.46 6.28
C ARG A 160 -13.18 19.93 5.89
N GLU A 161 -14.00 20.27 4.90
CA GLU A 161 -14.42 21.64 4.58
C GLU A 161 -15.39 22.26 5.62
N LEU A 162 -15.63 21.65 6.80
CA LEU A 162 -16.80 22.02 7.63
C LEU A 162 -16.56 22.27 9.13
N MET A 163 -15.32 22.54 9.60
CA MET A 163 -15.10 22.94 11.00
C MET A 163 -14.16 24.14 11.20
N MET A 164 -14.24 25.15 10.33
CA MET A 164 -13.85 26.52 10.68
C MET A 164 -15.10 27.41 10.62
N PRO A 165 -15.45 28.14 11.68
CA PRO A 165 -16.55 29.09 11.60
C PRO A 165 -16.18 30.17 10.58
N ALA A 166 -17.15 30.49 9.72
CA ALA A 166 -17.05 31.51 8.69
C ALA A 166 -16.76 32.88 9.33
N SER A 167 -15.50 33.29 9.33
CA SER A 167 -15.15 34.71 9.44
C SER A 167 -13.96 35.00 8.53
N GLY A 168 -14.20 35.83 7.52
CA GLY A 168 -13.13 36.39 6.69
C GLY A 168 -13.29 36.08 5.22
N SER A 169 -13.86 37.05 4.51
CA SER A 169 -13.92 37.11 3.05
C SER A 169 -12.53 36.95 2.42
N ALA A 170 -12.27 35.79 1.83
CA ALA A 170 -11.30 35.64 0.75
C ALA A 170 -11.88 34.65 -0.25
N LYS A 171 -12.15 35.12 -1.47
CA LYS A 171 -12.48 34.29 -2.63
C LYS A 171 -11.29 33.38 -2.93
N VAL A 172 -11.24 32.21 -2.31
CA VAL A 172 -10.40 31.12 -2.80
C VAL A 172 -11.13 30.53 -3.99
N LYS A 173 -10.59 30.76 -5.19
CA LYS A 173 -11.04 30.09 -6.41
C LYS A 173 -11.10 28.58 -6.15
N PRO A 174 -12.16 27.87 -6.53
CA PRO A 174 -12.15 26.42 -6.48
C PRO A 174 -11.04 25.97 -7.43
N ARG A 175 -9.92 25.50 -6.88
CA ARG A 175 -8.97 24.73 -7.65
C ARG A 175 -9.74 23.46 -8.01
N HIS A 176 -10.12 23.34 -9.28
CA HIS A 176 -10.44 22.03 -9.85
C HIS A 176 -9.21 21.14 -9.67
N THR A 177 -9.10 20.46 -8.53
CA THR A 177 -8.21 19.34 -8.30
C THR A 177 -9.05 18.08 -8.25
N GLY A 178 -9.30 17.54 -9.45
CA GLY A 178 -9.47 16.12 -9.72
C GLY A 178 -10.73 15.42 -9.17
N HIS A 179 -11.49 14.82 -10.08
CA HIS A 179 -12.23 13.59 -9.78
C HIS A 179 -11.24 12.45 -9.45
N GLY A 180 -10.60 12.53 -8.29
CA GLY A 180 -9.71 11.52 -7.75
C GLY A 180 -10.32 10.93 -6.48
N ILE A 181 -10.34 9.61 -6.39
CA ILE A 181 -10.47 8.94 -5.09
C ILE A 181 -9.32 9.48 -4.24
N ASN A 182 -9.61 10.15 -3.11
CA ASN A 182 -8.56 10.45 -2.14
C ASN A 182 -7.87 9.13 -1.78
N LYS A 183 -6.55 9.06 -2.03
CA LYS A 183 -5.85 7.80 -2.30
C LYS A 183 -5.39 7.06 -1.03
N TYR A 184 -5.33 7.76 0.09
CA TYR A 184 -4.76 7.29 1.34
C TYR A 184 -5.60 7.73 2.55
N MET A 185 -5.58 6.94 3.61
CA MET A 185 -6.24 7.24 4.89
C MET A 185 -5.20 7.63 5.92
N ARG A 186 -5.23 8.88 6.38
CA ARG A 186 -4.32 9.37 7.43
C ARG A 186 -4.73 8.85 8.79
N MET A 187 -3.85 9.00 9.77
CA MET A 187 -4.13 8.62 11.17
C MET A 187 -5.40 9.28 11.72
N VAL A 188 -5.62 10.56 11.43
CA VAL A 188 -6.83 11.28 11.89
C VAL A 188 -8.12 10.69 11.30
N ASP A 189 -8.06 10.25 10.05
CA ASP A 189 -9.18 9.66 9.32
C ASP A 189 -9.46 8.24 9.81
N TRP A 190 -8.40 7.48 10.13
CA TRP A 190 -8.48 6.18 10.81
C TRP A 190 -9.10 6.30 12.21
N GLN A 191 -8.69 7.29 13.00
CA GLN A 191 -9.28 7.54 14.32
C GLN A 191 -10.78 7.86 14.22
N ALA A 192 -11.16 8.72 13.27
CA ALA A 192 -12.56 9.03 13.00
C ALA A 192 -13.34 7.77 12.60
N PHE A 193 -12.80 6.94 11.71
CA PHE A 193 -13.38 5.65 11.35
C PHE A 193 -13.64 4.76 12.56
N VAL A 194 -12.64 4.61 13.44
CA VAL A 194 -12.75 3.78 14.65
C VAL A 194 -13.79 4.34 15.62
N GLN A 195 -13.92 5.66 15.72
CA GLN A 195 -14.89 6.33 16.60
C GLN A 195 -16.32 6.25 16.06
N ASP A 196 -16.51 6.57 14.78
CA ASP A 196 -17.81 6.63 14.12
C ASP A 196 -18.50 5.25 14.10
N TYR A 197 -17.75 4.18 13.83
CA TYR A 197 -18.25 2.80 13.89
C TYR A 197 -18.29 2.23 15.31
N HIS A 198 -18.00 3.05 16.32
CA HIS A 198 -17.94 2.67 17.72
C HIS A 198 -17.11 1.40 17.93
N LEU A 199 -15.92 1.32 17.35
CA LEU A 199 -15.09 0.10 17.37
C LEU A 199 -14.29 -0.06 18.67
N ILE A 200 -14.30 0.93 19.55
CA ILE A 200 -13.61 0.83 20.85
C ILE A 200 -14.37 -0.10 21.79
N ARG A 201 -13.65 -1.05 22.39
CA ARG A 201 -14.17 -2.06 23.31
C ARG A 201 -13.17 -2.30 24.44
N ALA A 202 -13.60 -3.01 25.50
CA ALA A 202 -12.74 -3.32 26.64
C ALA A 202 -11.42 -4.02 26.28
N ARG A 203 -11.40 -4.79 25.18
CA ARG A 203 -10.21 -5.50 24.67
C ARG A 203 -9.60 -4.88 23.40
N PHE A 204 -10.16 -3.75 22.95
CA PHE A 204 -9.70 -3.01 21.78
C PHE A 204 -9.78 -1.51 22.08
N SER A 205 -8.73 -0.96 22.68
CA SER A 205 -8.63 0.46 23.04
C SER A 205 -8.25 1.32 21.83
N MET A 206 -8.37 2.65 21.97
CA MET A 206 -7.90 3.57 20.94
C MET A 206 -6.40 3.40 20.69
N ASP A 207 -5.60 3.23 21.75
CA ASP A 207 -4.15 2.98 21.62
C ASP A 207 -3.86 1.71 20.80
N GLN A 208 -4.64 0.65 21.00
CA GLN A 208 -4.52 -0.56 20.18
C GLN A 208 -4.89 -0.29 18.72
N ALA A 209 -5.89 0.54 18.44
CA ALA A 209 -6.23 0.95 17.08
C ALA A 209 -5.11 1.77 16.42
N LEU A 210 -4.45 2.67 17.15
CA LEU A 210 -3.29 3.42 16.65
C LEU A 210 -2.09 2.50 16.39
N ASN A 211 -1.86 1.53 17.26
CA ASN A 211 -0.81 0.53 17.07
C ASN A 211 -1.08 -0.34 15.84
N VAL A 212 -2.33 -0.75 15.59
CA VAL A 212 -2.71 -1.47 14.36
C VAL A 212 -2.35 -0.63 13.12
N PHE A 213 -2.73 0.66 13.11
CA PHE A 213 -2.43 1.57 12.00
C PHE A 213 -0.92 1.69 11.71
N ARG A 214 -0.07 1.76 12.74
CA ARG A 214 1.40 1.80 12.57
C ARG A 214 1.96 0.48 12.10
N ASN A 215 1.49 -0.62 12.69
CA ASN A 215 2.05 -1.96 12.47
C ASN A 215 1.83 -2.46 11.04
N VAL A 216 0.67 -2.19 10.43
CA VAL A 216 0.40 -2.61 9.04
C VAL A 216 1.28 -1.86 8.03
N GLN A 217 1.78 -0.69 8.41
CA GLN A 217 2.71 0.13 7.62
C GLN A 217 4.19 -0.12 7.99
N GLU A 218 4.44 -1.03 8.93
CA GLU A 218 5.77 -1.36 9.46
C GLU A 218 6.55 -0.10 9.88
N ALA A 219 5.84 0.87 10.45
CA ALA A 219 6.39 2.16 10.82
C ALA A 219 7.10 2.10 12.18
N PRO A 220 8.32 2.64 12.31
CA PRO A 220 8.94 2.81 13.61
C PRO A 220 8.15 3.83 14.45
N PRO A 221 8.22 3.76 15.79
CA PRO A 221 7.59 4.76 16.65
C PRO A 221 8.08 6.17 16.33
N GLY A 222 7.15 7.14 16.25
CA GLY A 222 7.48 8.57 16.10
C GLY A 222 7.40 9.14 14.67
N SER A 223 7.05 8.34 13.66
CA SER A 223 6.87 8.82 12.27
C SER A 223 5.40 9.08 11.89
N ASP A 224 4.51 9.30 12.88
CA ASP A 224 3.05 9.20 12.71
C ASP A 224 2.45 10.19 11.71
N GLU A 225 3.03 11.39 11.58
CA GLU A 225 2.52 12.46 10.73
C GLU A 225 2.64 12.16 9.24
N GLN A 226 3.53 11.23 8.86
CA GLN A 226 3.80 10.84 7.47
C GLN A 226 3.13 9.51 7.10
N LEU A 227 2.36 8.92 8.01
CA LEU A 227 1.74 7.62 7.81
C LEU A 227 0.33 7.77 7.21
N GLU A 228 0.12 7.10 6.09
CA GLU A 228 -1.16 7.08 5.40
C GLU A 228 -1.42 5.68 4.84
N LEU A 229 -2.56 5.07 5.20
CA LEU A 229 -2.90 3.73 4.75
C LEU A 229 -3.32 3.74 3.29
N ILE A 230 -2.75 2.82 2.50
CA ILE A 230 -3.37 2.38 1.24
C ILE A 230 -4.51 1.39 1.51
N TYR A 231 -5.30 1.09 0.49
CA TYR A 231 -6.46 0.20 0.61
C TYR A 231 -6.08 -1.20 1.12
N SER A 232 -4.98 -1.78 0.64
CA SER A 232 -4.50 -3.07 1.12
C SER A 232 -4.14 -3.04 2.60
N GLU A 233 -3.35 -2.05 3.05
CA GLU A 233 -2.98 -1.86 4.45
C GLU A 233 -4.22 -1.64 5.34
N PHE A 234 -5.23 -0.93 4.85
CA PHE A 234 -6.52 -0.83 5.53
C PHE A 234 -7.19 -2.20 5.69
N CYS A 235 -7.18 -3.05 4.65
CA CYS A 235 -7.69 -4.42 4.75
C CYS A 235 -6.87 -5.27 5.74
N GLU A 236 -5.54 -5.12 5.79
CA GLU A 236 -4.68 -5.77 6.79
C GLU A 236 -5.09 -5.33 8.21
N ALA A 237 -5.36 -4.04 8.39
CA ALA A 237 -5.80 -3.48 9.66
C ALA A 237 -7.15 -4.07 10.10
N LEU A 238 -8.10 -4.25 9.18
CA LEU A 238 -9.38 -4.92 9.49
C LEU A 238 -9.18 -6.37 9.94
N VAL A 239 -8.26 -7.11 9.31
CA VAL A 239 -7.89 -8.46 9.76
C VAL A 239 -7.29 -8.44 11.15
N ALA A 240 -6.38 -7.51 11.42
CA ALA A 240 -5.80 -7.34 12.75
C ALA A 240 -6.89 -7.05 13.80
N MET A 241 -7.79 -6.09 13.53
CA MET A 241 -8.90 -5.74 14.42
C MET A 241 -9.81 -6.94 14.70
N ALA A 242 -10.14 -7.74 13.68
CA ALA A 242 -10.95 -8.94 13.86
C ALA A 242 -10.32 -9.94 14.85
N THR A 243 -8.99 -10.00 14.95
CA THR A 243 -8.31 -10.86 15.94
C THR A 243 -8.45 -10.37 17.38
N PHE A 244 -8.57 -9.06 17.61
CA PHE A 244 -8.87 -8.50 18.94
C PHE A 244 -10.31 -8.78 19.37
N TYR A 245 -11.25 -8.71 18.42
CA TYR A 245 -12.67 -8.97 18.66
C TYR A 245 -12.98 -10.44 18.91
N PHE A 246 -12.26 -11.33 18.23
CA PHE A 246 -12.41 -12.78 18.36
C PHE A 246 -11.06 -13.39 18.75
N PRO A 247 -10.66 -13.31 20.04
CA PRO A 247 -9.31 -13.72 20.47
C PRO A 247 -9.08 -15.23 20.48
N ASP A 248 -10.14 -16.04 20.39
CA ASP A 248 -10.04 -17.50 20.39
C ASP A 248 -9.10 -18.01 19.27
N PRO A 249 -7.94 -18.60 19.58
CA PRO A 249 -6.96 -19.03 18.58
C PRO A 249 -7.45 -20.22 17.72
N PHE A 250 -8.49 -20.94 18.14
CA PHE A 250 -9.03 -22.08 17.42
C PHE A 250 -10.01 -21.69 16.30
N ILE A 251 -10.49 -20.44 16.31
CA ILE A 251 -11.33 -19.90 15.23
C ILE A 251 -10.44 -19.45 14.08
N LYS A 252 -10.75 -19.89 12.85
CA LYS A 252 -10.03 -19.47 11.65
C LYS A 252 -10.12 -17.97 11.45
N THR A 253 -9.01 -17.34 11.04
CA THR A 253 -8.94 -15.89 10.76
C THR A 253 -10.03 -15.42 9.79
N ALA A 254 -10.28 -16.16 8.71
CA ALA A 254 -11.32 -15.80 7.74
C ALA A 254 -12.72 -15.76 8.37
N THR A 255 -13.01 -16.66 9.32
CA THR A 255 -14.26 -16.68 10.08
C THR A 255 -14.37 -15.47 11.00
N LYS A 256 -13.29 -15.15 11.74
CA LYS A 256 -13.23 -13.95 12.58
C LYS A 256 -13.47 -12.68 11.77
N LEU A 257 -12.77 -12.55 10.64
CA LEU A 257 -12.93 -11.42 9.72
C LEU A 257 -14.38 -11.33 9.21
N THR A 258 -14.95 -12.41 8.72
CA THR A 258 -16.33 -12.42 8.19
C THR A 258 -17.33 -11.99 9.25
N GLN A 259 -17.20 -12.50 10.48
CA GLN A 259 -18.06 -12.10 11.60
C GLN A 259 -17.86 -10.63 11.96
N PHE A 260 -16.61 -10.16 11.99
CA PHE A 260 -16.27 -8.78 12.28
C PHE A 260 -16.92 -7.82 11.26
N LEU A 261 -16.68 -8.06 9.96
CA LEU A 261 -17.21 -7.24 8.87
C LEU A 261 -18.74 -7.17 8.91
N ARG A 262 -19.42 -8.31 9.11
CA ARG A 262 -20.89 -8.36 9.12
C ARG A 262 -21.52 -7.67 10.34
N ARG A 263 -20.88 -7.78 11.50
CA ARG A 263 -21.47 -7.33 12.77
C ARG A 263 -21.11 -5.88 13.10
N TYR A 264 -19.95 -5.41 12.67
CA TYR A 264 -19.40 -4.14 13.13
C TYR A 264 -19.04 -3.18 12.00
N LEU A 265 -19.13 -3.60 10.73
CA LEU A 265 -18.84 -2.73 9.58
C LEU A 265 -19.96 -2.78 8.52
N PRO A 266 -21.20 -2.41 8.88
CA PRO A 266 -22.23 -2.15 7.90
C PRO A 266 -21.88 -0.93 7.02
N LEU A 267 -22.66 -0.73 5.94
CA LEU A 267 -22.38 0.31 4.95
C LEU A 267 -22.40 1.72 5.56
N SER A 268 -23.27 2.00 6.52
CA SER A 268 -23.27 3.25 7.30
C SER A 268 -22.93 2.98 8.77
N PRO A 269 -22.14 3.83 9.45
CA PRO A 269 -21.92 3.69 10.89
C PRO A 269 -23.21 3.85 11.71
N GLU A 270 -24.24 4.49 11.16
CA GLU A 270 -25.58 4.57 11.77
C GLU A 270 -26.32 3.22 11.80
N ASP A 271 -25.87 2.25 11.01
CA ASP A 271 -26.46 0.90 10.95
C ASP A 271 -25.83 -0.08 11.98
N THR A 272 -24.90 0.40 12.82
CA THR A 272 -24.06 -0.42 13.73
C THR A 272 -24.62 -0.55 15.14
#